data_AF-A0A950SV16-F1
#
_entry.id   AF-A0A950SV16-F1
#
_cell.length_a   1.000
_cell.length_b   1.000
_cell.length_c   1.000
_cell.angle_alpha   90.00
_cell.angle_beta   90.00
_cell.angle_gamma   90.00
#
_symmetry.space_group_name_H-M   'P 1'
#
loop_
_entity.id
_entity.type
_entity.pdbx_description
1 polymer ?
#
loop_
_entity_poly.entity_id
_entity_poly.type
_entity_poly.pdbx_seq_one_letter_code
_entity_poly.pdbx_strand_id
1 'polypeptide(L)'
;MLVAVAIIVAVIVYGSLYPFTFRRPEAGAGPLRNLLQSWAETPHRGDFVANVFLYLPLGFFGSLASAGRGRALPRVMLVTLAGGALSVTMELAQYFIAERVSAAVDVYANLTGTMLGAIAGNIAGGDLFLRSFRQAAAQRVPCLLLALWLGYRLYPYVPTIDLHKYWQAVRPVFLYPRPSGYDLFRYSALWLTVGSLLEELGGARRGRLLFLPFIIIVLAAKVVIVGKTLSAAEIAGAAGALAFSAALAVIAGERIRVRVVTLIFAACVVAERLAPFQFTMYGREFVWVPFHSFLYGSLELNVISFLEKAFLYGALIWLLHRSGLPLAASVGLVATMLGFTSWAETYLPGRSAEITDALMALLIGAILAVVKTPSADARKGTAEVKQGV
;
A
#
# COMPACT_ATOMS: atom_id res chain seq x y z
N MET A 1 -2.18 -15.83 9.89
CA MET A 1 -0.71 -15.85 9.72
C MET A 1 -0.28 -16.97 8.79
N LEU A 2 -0.71 -18.21 8.98
CA LEU A 2 -0.43 -19.29 8.02
C LEU A 2 -0.85 -18.95 6.58
N VAL A 3 -2.01 -18.31 6.39
CA VAL A 3 -2.43 -17.81 5.07
C VAL A 3 -1.42 -16.80 4.48
N ALA A 4 -0.91 -15.86 5.29
CA ALA A 4 0.10 -14.89 4.83
C ALA A 4 1.41 -15.60 4.46
N VAL A 5 1.85 -16.57 5.26
CA VAL A 5 3.02 -17.41 4.95
C VAL A 5 2.81 -18.16 3.64
N ALA A 6 1.63 -18.79 3.44
CA ALA A 6 1.32 -19.51 2.21
C ALA A 6 1.31 -18.60 0.98
N ILE A 7 0.75 -17.39 1.09
CA ILE A 7 0.79 -16.39 0.02
C ILE A 7 2.24 -16.00 -0.29
N ILE A 8 3.07 -15.73 0.73
CA ILE A 8 4.47 -15.38 0.54
C ILE A 8 5.25 -16.52 -0.12
N VAL A 9 5.04 -17.76 0.31
CA VAL A 9 5.64 -18.94 -0.33
C VAL A 9 5.21 -19.04 -1.78
N ALA A 10 3.92 -18.85 -2.10
CA ALA A 10 3.44 -18.87 -3.47
C ALA A 10 4.07 -17.76 -4.33
N VAL A 11 4.25 -16.55 -3.79
CA VAL A 11 4.94 -15.44 -4.47
C VAL A 11 6.41 -15.77 -4.72
N ILE A 12 7.10 -16.34 -3.74
CA ILE A 12 8.50 -16.77 -3.88
C ILE A 12 8.60 -17.84 -4.98
N VAL A 13 7.79 -18.90 -4.90
CA VAL A 13 7.79 -19.99 -5.89
C VAL A 13 7.49 -19.45 -7.29
N TYR A 14 6.47 -18.61 -7.42
CA TYR A 14 6.13 -18.00 -8.70
C TYR A 14 7.27 -17.13 -9.26
N GLY A 15 7.82 -16.23 -8.44
CA GLY A 15 8.89 -15.33 -8.85
C GLY A 15 10.19 -16.05 -9.19
N SER A 16 10.52 -17.13 -8.47
CA SER A 16 11.70 -17.95 -8.73
C SER A 16 11.58 -18.80 -9.99
N LEU A 17 10.37 -19.31 -10.29
CA LEU A 17 10.14 -20.22 -11.42
C LEU A 17 9.65 -19.53 -12.70
N TYR A 18 9.18 -18.29 -12.64
CA TYR A 18 8.82 -17.51 -13.83
C TYR A 18 10.02 -17.36 -14.78
N PRO A 19 9.86 -17.54 -16.11
CA PRO A 19 8.60 -17.69 -16.87
C PRO A 19 8.07 -19.12 -17.03
N PHE A 20 8.52 -20.08 -16.21
CA PHE A 20 8.14 -21.51 -16.24
C PHE A 20 8.57 -22.24 -17.52
N THR A 21 9.63 -21.77 -18.17
CA THR A 21 10.23 -22.37 -19.37
C THR A 21 11.36 -23.32 -18.98
N PHE A 22 10.99 -24.55 -18.64
CA PHE A 22 11.96 -25.58 -18.25
C PHE A 22 12.62 -26.23 -19.47
N ARG A 23 13.94 -26.41 -19.38
CA ARG A 23 14.78 -27.12 -20.33
C ARG A 23 15.63 -28.15 -19.59
N ARG A 24 16.07 -29.16 -20.32
CA ARG A 24 17.12 -30.07 -19.85
C ARG A 24 18.47 -29.52 -20.32
N PRO A 25 19.41 -29.18 -19.43
CA PRO A 25 20.75 -28.80 -19.84
C PRO A 25 21.43 -29.94 -20.61
N GLU A 26 22.01 -29.64 -21.76
CA GLU A 26 22.67 -30.63 -22.64
C GLU A 26 23.98 -31.16 -22.05
N ALA A 27 24.67 -30.32 -21.25
CA ALA A 27 25.87 -30.67 -20.51
C ALA A 27 25.88 -29.96 -19.15
N GLY A 28 26.39 -30.61 -18.10
CA GLY A 28 26.53 -30.00 -16.78
C GLY A 28 26.74 -31.00 -15.65
N ALA A 29 27.16 -30.48 -14.49
CA ALA A 29 27.49 -31.27 -13.31
C ALA A 29 26.27 -31.84 -12.56
N GLY A 30 25.05 -31.46 -12.98
CA GLY A 30 23.79 -31.69 -12.28
C GLY A 30 23.47 -30.56 -11.28
N PRO A 31 22.20 -30.39 -10.87
CA PRO A 31 21.73 -29.23 -10.12
C PRO A 31 22.43 -29.09 -8.76
N LEU A 32 22.56 -30.19 -8.02
CA LEU A 32 23.21 -30.17 -6.70
C LEU A 32 24.69 -29.83 -6.78
N ARG A 33 25.42 -30.42 -7.73
CA ARG A 33 26.85 -30.18 -7.88
C ARG A 33 27.12 -28.77 -8.39
N ASN A 34 26.28 -28.25 -9.30
CA ASN A 34 26.34 -26.86 -9.76
C ASN A 34 26.20 -25.90 -8.58
N LEU A 35 25.18 -26.11 -7.74
CA LEU A 35 24.97 -25.30 -6.55
C LEU A 35 26.18 -25.33 -5.63
N LEU A 36 26.70 -26.52 -5.30
CA LEU A 36 27.88 -26.66 -4.43
C LEU A 36 29.15 -26.01 -5.00
N GLN A 37 29.32 -26.03 -6.33
CA GLN A 37 30.48 -25.41 -6.99
C GLN A 37 30.42 -23.87 -6.96
N SER A 38 29.22 -23.31 -7.00
CA SER A 38 29.00 -21.85 -6.93
C SER A 38 29.17 -21.23 -5.53
N TRP A 39 29.57 -22.00 -4.50
CA TRP A 39 29.72 -21.52 -3.11
C TRP A 39 30.66 -20.31 -2.97
N ALA A 40 31.72 -20.25 -3.78
CA ALA A 40 32.76 -19.22 -3.68
C ALA A 40 32.56 -18.05 -4.67
N GLU A 41 31.47 -18.04 -5.43
CA GLU A 41 31.19 -16.96 -6.37
C GLU A 41 30.94 -15.65 -5.62
N THR A 42 31.38 -14.53 -6.20
CA THR A 42 31.19 -13.21 -5.60
C THR A 42 29.78 -12.71 -5.85
N PRO A 43 28.99 -12.37 -4.81
CA PRO A 43 27.66 -11.83 -5.00
C PRO A 43 27.65 -10.53 -5.82
N HIS A 44 26.83 -10.49 -6.85
CA HIS A 44 26.32 -9.22 -7.33
C HIS A 44 25.47 -8.59 -6.22
N ARG A 45 25.87 -7.41 -5.76
CA ARG A 45 25.26 -6.75 -4.59
C ARG A 45 23.76 -6.53 -4.75
N GLY A 46 23.30 -6.28 -5.98
CA GLY A 46 21.87 -6.10 -6.29
C GLY A 46 21.08 -7.38 -6.02
N ASP A 47 21.52 -8.50 -6.58
CA ASP A 47 20.85 -9.81 -6.47
C ASP A 47 20.85 -10.32 -5.04
N PHE A 48 21.95 -10.15 -4.31
CA PHE A 48 22.02 -10.50 -2.89
C PHE A 48 20.97 -9.75 -2.06
N VAL A 49 20.88 -8.43 -2.26
CA VAL A 49 19.90 -7.60 -1.54
C VAL A 49 18.46 -7.96 -1.94
N ALA A 50 18.22 -8.25 -3.22
CA ALA A 50 16.93 -8.71 -3.73
C ALA A 50 16.44 -9.97 -3.01
N ASN A 51 17.30 -10.96 -2.92
CA ASN A 51 17.03 -12.26 -2.33
C ASN A 51 16.81 -12.15 -0.81
N VAL A 52 17.60 -11.31 -0.12
CA VAL A 52 17.34 -10.94 1.29
C VAL A 52 15.94 -10.36 1.46
N PHE A 53 15.54 -9.37 0.66
CA PHE A 53 14.23 -8.73 0.79
C PHE A 53 13.07 -9.66 0.38
N LEU A 54 13.29 -10.56 -0.58
CA LEU A 54 12.29 -11.53 -1.04
C LEU A 54 11.94 -12.53 0.07
N TYR A 55 12.93 -13.01 0.82
CA TYR A 55 12.74 -14.00 1.88
C TYR A 55 12.51 -13.40 3.28
N LEU A 56 12.78 -12.11 3.49
CA LEU A 56 12.53 -11.45 4.78
C LEU A 56 11.06 -11.55 5.25
N PRO A 57 10.04 -11.32 4.42
CA PRO A 57 8.64 -11.52 4.81
C PRO A 57 8.35 -12.96 5.25
N LEU A 58 8.95 -13.97 4.61
CA LEU A 58 8.78 -15.37 4.98
C LEU A 58 9.27 -15.61 6.42
N GLY A 59 10.46 -15.09 6.73
CA GLY A 59 11.00 -15.10 8.09
C GLY A 59 10.08 -14.44 9.12
N PHE A 60 9.64 -13.22 8.81
CA PHE A 60 8.82 -12.41 9.71
C PHE A 60 7.48 -13.07 10.02
N PHE A 61 6.70 -13.41 8.99
CA PHE A 61 5.39 -14.01 9.16
C PHE A 61 5.46 -15.47 9.61
N GLY A 62 6.50 -16.21 9.25
CA GLY A 62 6.75 -17.57 9.75
C GLY A 62 6.99 -17.59 11.26
N SER A 63 7.77 -16.61 11.75
CA SER A 63 7.98 -16.41 13.19
C SER A 63 6.69 -16.01 13.90
N LEU A 64 5.90 -15.09 13.34
CA LEU A 64 4.60 -14.71 13.90
C LEU A 64 3.57 -15.85 13.88
N ALA A 65 3.56 -16.69 12.84
CA ALA A 65 2.69 -17.87 12.77
C ALA A 65 3.02 -18.92 13.84
N SER A 66 4.26 -18.89 14.30
CA SER A 66 4.78 -19.76 15.37
C SER A 66 4.77 -19.08 16.74
N ALA A 67 4.24 -17.85 16.84
CA ALA A 67 4.11 -17.11 18.10
C ALA A 67 3.27 -17.93 19.12
N GLY A 68 3.66 -17.87 20.38
CA GLY A 68 3.07 -18.67 21.46
C GLY A 68 3.60 -20.10 21.61
N ARG A 69 4.39 -20.61 20.65
CA ARG A 69 5.06 -21.93 20.77
C ARG A 69 6.53 -21.76 21.12
N GLY A 70 6.91 -22.03 22.37
CA GLY A 70 8.31 -22.16 22.81
C GLY A 70 9.16 -20.87 22.83
N ARG A 71 10.47 -21.06 23.07
CA ARG A 71 11.49 -19.98 23.14
C ARG A 71 11.78 -19.39 21.77
N ALA A 72 12.25 -18.13 21.73
CA ALA A 72 12.49 -17.38 20.49
C ALA A 72 13.57 -18.01 19.60
N LEU A 73 14.69 -18.48 20.17
CA LEU A 73 15.81 -19.03 19.38
C LEU A 73 15.44 -20.28 18.57
N PRO A 74 14.84 -21.35 19.15
CA PRO A 74 14.38 -22.50 18.36
C PRO A 74 13.40 -22.13 17.25
N ARG A 75 12.55 -21.12 17.47
CA ARG A 75 11.61 -20.62 16.46
C ARG A 75 12.34 -19.94 15.30
N VAL A 76 13.31 -19.06 15.59
CA VAL A 76 14.15 -18.44 14.55
C VAL A 76 14.85 -19.53 13.77
N MET A 77 15.47 -20.51 14.44
CA MET A 77 16.17 -21.61 13.76
C MET A 77 15.23 -22.43 12.87
N LEU A 78 14.05 -22.81 13.37
CA LEU A 78 13.07 -23.57 12.60
C LEU A 78 12.62 -22.81 11.34
N VAL A 79 12.29 -21.53 11.47
CA VAL A 79 11.82 -20.70 10.35
C VAL A 79 12.95 -20.47 9.34
N THR A 80 14.16 -20.19 9.81
CA THR A 80 15.34 -20.04 8.95
C THR A 80 15.66 -21.33 8.20
N LEU A 81 15.59 -22.50 8.85
CA LEU A 81 15.80 -23.80 8.20
C LEU A 81 14.71 -24.09 7.17
N ALA A 82 13.45 -23.77 7.47
CA ALA A 82 12.35 -23.94 6.51
C ALA A 82 12.51 -23.03 5.28
N GLY A 83 12.90 -21.77 5.47
CA GLY A 83 13.21 -20.85 4.37
C GLY A 83 14.44 -21.28 3.57
N GLY A 84 15.47 -21.80 4.23
CA GLY A 84 16.64 -22.40 3.59
C GLY A 84 16.29 -23.61 2.72
N ALA A 85 15.44 -24.52 3.22
CA ALA A 85 14.97 -25.67 2.46
C ALA A 85 14.17 -25.25 1.21
N LEU A 86 13.30 -24.25 1.35
CA LEU A 86 12.59 -23.65 0.20
C LEU A 86 13.58 -23.06 -0.81
N SER A 87 14.56 -22.29 -0.34
CA SER A 87 15.59 -21.67 -1.18
C SER A 87 16.39 -22.71 -1.96
N VAL A 88 16.90 -23.75 -1.30
CA VAL A 88 17.63 -24.83 -1.98
C VAL A 88 16.73 -25.52 -3.00
N THR A 89 15.45 -25.74 -2.69
CA THR A 89 14.51 -26.35 -3.64
C THR A 89 14.31 -25.47 -4.88
N MET A 90 14.18 -24.14 -4.71
CA MET A 90 14.03 -23.21 -5.83
C MET A 90 15.29 -23.16 -6.69
N GLU A 91 16.48 -23.10 -6.08
CA GLU A 91 17.76 -23.10 -6.80
C GLU A 91 17.95 -24.37 -7.62
N LEU A 92 17.69 -25.54 -7.03
CA LEU A 92 17.77 -26.82 -7.74
C LEU A 92 16.79 -26.90 -8.91
N ALA A 93 15.61 -26.25 -8.81
CA ALA A 93 14.65 -26.18 -9.89
C ALA A 93 15.07 -25.17 -10.98
N GLN A 94 15.65 -24.03 -10.60
CA GLN A 94 16.13 -22.99 -11.51
C GLN A 94 17.28 -23.44 -12.40
N TYR A 95 18.05 -24.46 -11.99
CA TYR A 95 19.02 -25.14 -12.86
C TYR A 95 18.42 -25.60 -14.20
N PHE A 96 17.12 -25.89 -14.23
CA PHE A 96 16.39 -26.30 -15.42
C PHE A 96 15.78 -25.12 -16.20
N ILE A 97 16.07 -23.86 -15.87
CA ILE A 97 15.51 -22.68 -16.56
C ILE A 97 16.64 -21.94 -17.30
N ALA A 98 16.47 -21.66 -18.59
CA ALA A 98 17.55 -21.14 -19.45
C ALA A 98 18.05 -19.75 -19.06
N GLU A 99 17.13 -18.89 -18.64
CA GLU A 99 17.39 -17.48 -18.32
C GLU A 99 17.79 -17.28 -16.86
N ARG A 100 17.93 -18.35 -16.07
CA ARG A 100 18.28 -18.29 -14.65
C ARG A 100 19.64 -18.92 -14.41
N VAL A 101 20.42 -18.26 -13.56
CA VAL A 101 21.67 -18.79 -13.01
C VAL A 101 21.34 -19.28 -11.62
N SER A 102 21.59 -20.57 -11.35
CA SER A 102 21.48 -21.10 -9.99
C SER A 102 22.81 -20.87 -9.26
N ALA A 103 22.73 -20.25 -8.08
CA ALA A 103 23.90 -19.84 -7.31
C ALA A 103 23.71 -20.07 -5.81
N ALA A 104 24.73 -20.62 -5.15
CA ALA A 104 24.72 -20.83 -3.70
C ALA A 104 24.69 -19.51 -2.93
N VAL A 105 25.19 -18.44 -3.54
CA VAL A 105 25.11 -17.07 -3.04
C VAL A 105 23.67 -16.65 -2.75
N ASP A 106 22.73 -17.07 -3.60
CA ASP A 106 21.30 -16.77 -3.44
C ASP A 106 20.72 -17.52 -2.25
N VAL A 107 21.20 -18.73 -1.97
CA VAL A 107 20.85 -19.46 -0.74
C VAL A 107 21.30 -18.71 0.51
N TYR A 108 22.52 -18.15 0.54
CA TYR A 108 22.98 -17.36 1.68
C TYR A 108 22.17 -16.08 1.86
N ALA A 109 21.82 -15.41 0.76
CA ALA A 109 20.98 -14.22 0.77
C ALA A 109 19.57 -14.54 1.31
N ASN A 110 18.94 -15.59 0.81
CA ASN A 110 17.61 -16.04 1.23
C ASN A 110 17.58 -16.48 2.69
N LEU A 111 18.61 -17.22 3.15
CA LEU A 111 18.80 -17.57 4.57
C LEU A 111 18.94 -16.33 5.44
N THR A 112 19.76 -15.37 5.03
CA THR A 112 19.97 -14.10 5.74
C THR A 112 18.66 -13.32 5.84
N GLY A 113 17.92 -13.19 4.73
CA GLY A 113 16.59 -12.57 4.71
C GLY A 113 15.62 -13.25 5.67
N THR A 114 15.48 -14.57 5.57
CA THR A 114 14.61 -15.36 6.44
C THR A 114 14.99 -15.19 7.92
N MET A 115 16.29 -15.24 8.25
CA MET A 115 16.76 -15.07 9.62
C MET A 115 16.48 -13.67 10.17
N LEU A 116 16.81 -12.61 9.42
CA LEU A 116 16.52 -11.23 9.80
C LEU A 116 15.02 -11.00 9.98
N GLY A 117 14.20 -11.53 9.07
CA GLY A 117 12.75 -11.51 9.18
C GLY A 117 12.27 -12.21 10.45
N ALA A 118 12.77 -13.41 10.73
CA ALA A 118 12.36 -14.19 11.90
C ALA A 118 12.76 -13.52 13.22
N ILE A 119 13.94 -12.88 13.28
CA ILE A 119 14.37 -12.05 14.40
C ILE A 119 13.42 -10.86 14.57
N ALA A 120 13.14 -10.11 13.49
CA ALA A 120 12.22 -8.98 13.52
C ALA A 120 10.81 -9.40 13.98
N GLY A 121 10.30 -10.55 13.54
CA GLY A 121 9.00 -11.10 13.95
C GLY A 121 8.94 -11.46 15.44
N ASN A 122 10.06 -11.91 16.03
CA ASN A 122 10.14 -12.14 17.48
C ASN A 122 10.23 -10.81 18.25
N ILE A 123 11.05 -9.86 17.79
CA ILE A 123 11.19 -8.53 18.41
C ILE A 123 9.85 -7.79 18.40
N ALA A 124 9.07 -7.92 17.33
CA ALA A 124 7.73 -7.33 17.22
C ALA A 124 6.75 -7.83 18.30
N GLY A 125 7.10 -8.88 19.05
CA GLY A 125 6.30 -9.43 20.13
C GLY A 125 5.00 -10.01 19.60
N GLY A 126 5.06 -11.25 19.07
CA GLY A 126 4.00 -11.86 18.27
C GLY A 126 2.57 -11.62 18.75
N ASP A 127 2.30 -11.75 20.05
CA ASP A 127 0.96 -11.49 20.60
C ASP A 127 0.54 -10.01 20.52
N LEU A 128 1.46 -9.08 20.81
CA LEU A 128 1.18 -7.65 20.73
C LEU A 128 1.01 -7.19 19.28
N PHE A 129 1.87 -7.66 18.38
CA PHE A 129 1.75 -7.39 16.94
C PHE A 129 0.45 -7.97 16.39
N LEU A 130 0.12 -9.23 16.70
CA LEU A 130 -1.10 -9.88 16.23
C LEU A 130 -2.36 -9.23 16.78
N ARG A 131 -2.36 -8.84 18.07
CA ARG A 131 -3.48 -8.08 18.66
C ARG A 131 -3.64 -6.72 17.97
N SER A 132 -2.56 -5.99 17.77
CA SER A 132 -2.58 -4.69 17.08
C SER A 132 -3.03 -4.82 15.63
N PHE A 133 -2.54 -5.84 14.91
CA PHE A 133 -2.95 -6.13 13.55
C PHE A 133 -4.43 -6.51 13.47
N ARG A 134 -4.92 -7.38 14.37
CA ARG A 134 -6.34 -7.75 14.43
C ARG A 134 -7.23 -6.56 14.78
N GLN A 135 -6.78 -5.71 15.70
CA GLN A 135 -7.50 -4.49 16.08
C GLN A 135 -7.57 -3.49 14.92
N ALA A 136 -6.47 -3.29 14.21
CA ALA A 136 -6.43 -2.48 13.00
C ALA A 136 -7.33 -3.08 11.91
N ALA A 137 -7.22 -4.39 11.65
CA ALA A 137 -8.03 -5.09 10.64
C ALA A 137 -9.54 -5.12 10.99
N ALA A 138 -9.90 -4.99 12.28
CA ALA A 138 -11.29 -4.82 12.68
C ALA A 138 -11.87 -3.48 12.21
N GLN A 139 -11.02 -2.46 12.02
CA GLN A 139 -11.39 -1.17 11.43
C GLN A 139 -11.33 -1.24 9.90
N ARG A 140 -12.32 -1.94 9.34
CA ARG A 140 -12.38 -2.25 7.91
C ARG A 140 -12.32 -1.01 7.00
N VAL A 141 -12.97 0.09 7.38
CA VAL A 141 -13.04 1.30 6.55
C VAL A 141 -11.67 1.99 6.40
N PRO A 142 -10.95 2.37 7.47
CA PRO A 142 -9.60 2.94 7.31
C PRO A 142 -8.62 2.00 6.61
N CYS A 143 -8.71 0.68 6.84
CA CYS A 143 -7.91 -0.31 6.12
C CYS A 143 -8.20 -0.30 4.61
N LEU A 144 -9.48 -0.29 4.22
CA LEU A 144 -9.90 -0.22 2.82
C LEU A 144 -9.39 1.07 2.16
N LEU A 145 -9.53 2.21 2.83
CA LEU A 145 -9.06 3.50 2.31
C LEU A 145 -7.53 3.54 2.16
N LEU A 146 -6.77 3.04 3.12
CA LEU A 146 -5.32 2.93 2.98
C LEU A 146 -4.93 1.95 1.87
N ALA A 147 -5.66 0.85 1.71
CA ALA A 147 -5.41 -0.09 0.62
C ALA A 147 -5.68 0.53 -0.76
N LEU A 148 -6.75 1.32 -0.91
CA LEU A 148 -7.03 2.09 -2.12
C LEU A 148 -5.95 3.14 -2.39
N TRP A 149 -5.46 3.82 -1.33
CA TRP A 149 -4.40 4.81 -1.44
C TRP A 149 -3.07 4.20 -1.89
N LEU A 150 -2.63 3.14 -1.21
CA LEU A 150 -1.46 2.36 -1.62
C LEU A 150 -1.67 1.74 -3.02
N GLY A 151 -2.92 1.38 -3.31
CA GLY A 151 -3.51 1.04 -4.61
C GLY A 151 -2.95 1.86 -5.75
N TYR A 152 -3.38 3.12 -5.81
CA TYR A 152 -2.97 4.00 -6.90
C TYR A 152 -1.52 4.49 -6.74
N ARG A 153 -1.03 4.66 -5.50
CA ARG A 153 0.28 5.27 -5.27
C ARG A 153 1.43 4.39 -5.72
N LEU A 154 1.34 3.08 -5.49
CA LEU A 154 2.38 2.09 -5.73
C LEU A 154 2.14 1.22 -6.99
N TYR A 155 1.00 1.33 -7.65
CA TYR A 155 0.78 0.71 -8.98
C TYR A 155 1.92 1.10 -9.95
N PRO A 156 2.55 0.20 -10.72
CA PRO A 156 2.10 -1.16 -11.06
C PRO A 156 2.62 -2.28 -10.15
N TYR A 157 3.22 -1.97 -9.00
CA TYR A 157 3.76 -2.98 -8.07
C TYR A 157 4.86 -3.88 -8.65
N VAL A 158 5.61 -3.38 -9.63
CA VAL A 158 6.77 -4.06 -10.19
C VAL A 158 8.04 -3.49 -9.54
N PRO A 159 8.58 -4.11 -8.48
CA PRO A 159 9.84 -3.69 -7.89
C PRO A 159 11.00 -4.01 -8.84
N THR A 160 11.94 -3.08 -8.96
CA THR A 160 13.15 -3.23 -9.78
C THR A 160 14.36 -2.90 -8.94
N ILE A 161 15.36 -3.78 -8.93
CA ILE A 161 16.57 -3.60 -8.13
C ILE A 161 17.70 -3.21 -9.08
N ASP A 162 17.76 -1.90 -9.33
CA ASP A 162 18.76 -1.28 -10.19
C ASP A 162 19.17 0.06 -9.57
N LEU A 163 20.46 0.20 -9.28
CA LEU A 163 21.02 1.40 -8.65
C LEU A 163 20.87 2.62 -9.57
N HIS A 164 20.99 2.44 -10.88
CA HIS A 164 20.79 3.52 -11.85
C HIS A 164 19.34 4.00 -11.79
N LYS A 165 18.40 3.06 -11.73
CA LYS A 165 16.99 3.36 -11.55
C LYS A 165 16.71 4.07 -10.22
N TYR A 166 17.31 3.67 -9.11
CA TYR A 166 17.14 4.34 -7.82
C TYR A 166 17.63 5.79 -7.88
N TRP A 167 18.78 6.03 -8.51
CA TRP A 167 19.26 7.38 -8.74
C TRP A 167 18.27 8.18 -9.60
N GLN A 168 17.79 7.63 -10.71
CA GLN A 168 16.78 8.28 -11.55
C GLN A 168 15.49 8.62 -10.78
N ALA A 169 15.05 7.75 -9.87
CA ALA A 169 13.85 7.97 -9.06
C ALA A 169 14.00 9.16 -8.11
N VAL A 170 15.18 9.40 -7.54
CA VAL A 170 15.42 10.48 -6.56
C VAL A 170 16.02 11.74 -7.21
N ARG A 171 16.65 11.63 -8.38
CA ARG A 171 17.30 12.72 -9.11
C ARG A 171 16.47 14.02 -9.20
N PRO A 172 15.14 14.01 -9.44
CA PRO A 172 14.35 15.24 -9.51
C PRO A 172 14.33 16.04 -8.20
N VAL A 173 14.45 15.37 -7.05
CA VAL A 173 14.49 16.01 -5.72
C VAL A 173 15.73 16.88 -5.57
N PHE A 174 16.87 16.42 -6.08
CA PHE A 174 18.16 17.10 -5.88
C PHE A 174 18.50 18.06 -7.01
N LEU A 175 18.25 17.69 -8.27
CA LEU A 175 18.70 18.48 -9.41
C LEU A 175 17.67 19.47 -9.94
N TYR A 176 16.37 19.21 -9.71
CA TYR A 176 15.28 20.05 -10.19
C TYR A 176 14.19 20.28 -9.13
N PRO A 177 14.52 20.77 -7.92
CA PRO A 177 13.54 21.03 -6.87
C PRO A 177 12.69 22.25 -7.22
N ARG A 178 11.60 22.05 -7.97
CA ARG A 178 10.60 23.09 -8.24
C ARG A 178 9.23 22.63 -7.75
N PRO A 179 9.00 22.61 -6.42
CA PRO A 179 7.68 22.27 -5.90
C PRO A 179 6.68 23.37 -6.27
N SER A 180 5.65 23.02 -7.04
CA SER A 180 4.52 23.94 -7.24
C SER A 180 3.72 24.07 -5.94
N GLY A 181 3.13 25.25 -5.70
CA GLY A 181 2.29 25.45 -4.52
C GLY A 181 1.10 24.49 -4.46
N TYR A 182 0.53 24.17 -5.64
CA TYR A 182 -0.55 23.19 -5.77
C TYR A 182 -0.08 21.78 -5.40
N ASP A 183 1.07 21.31 -5.91
CA ASP A 183 1.60 19.98 -5.56
C ASP A 183 1.93 19.87 -4.07
N LEU A 184 2.51 20.91 -3.48
CA LEU A 184 2.82 20.95 -2.06
C LEU A 184 1.54 20.84 -1.21
N PHE A 185 0.51 21.63 -1.56
CA PHE A 185 -0.79 21.57 -0.91
C PHE A 185 -1.43 20.19 -1.03
N ARG A 186 -1.47 19.64 -2.24
CA ARG A 186 -2.04 18.33 -2.55
C ARG A 186 -1.36 17.21 -1.78
N TYR A 187 -0.03 17.15 -1.81
CA TYR A 187 0.71 16.13 -1.06
C TYR A 187 0.55 16.28 0.44
N SER A 188 0.51 17.52 0.96
CA SER A 188 0.27 17.76 2.38
C SER A 188 -1.13 17.27 2.80
N ALA A 189 -2.17 17.56 2.02
CA ALA A 189 -3.54 17.14 2.29
C ALA A 189 -3.70 15.60 2.25
N LEU A 190 -3.08 14.93 1.27
CA LEU A 190 -3.05 13.48 1.18
C LEU A 190 -2.37 12.85 2.40
N TRP A 191 -1.18 13.33 2.77
CA TRP A 191 -0.44 12.81 3.91
C TRP A 191 -1.14 13.08 5.24
N LEU A 192 -1.76 14.25 5.44
CA LEU A 192 -2.56 14.54 6.63
C LEU A 192 -3.75 13.58 6.78
N THR A 193 -4.38 13.23 5.66
CA THR A 193 -5.48 12.26 5.63
C THR A 193 -4.98 10.86 5.97
N VAL A 194 -3.85 10.43 5.41
CA VAL A 194 -3.19 9.17 5.76
C VAL A 194 -2.82 9.14 7.25
N GLY A 195 -2.26 10.21 7.80
CA GLY A 195 -1.97 10.33 9.24
C GLY A 195 -3.22 10.15 10.10
N SER A 196 -4.35 10.72 9.67
CA SER A 196 -5.65 10.57 10.35
C SER A 196 -6.19 9.13 10.29
N LEU A 197 -5.97 8.42 9.19
CA LEU A 197 -6.30 7.00 9.04
C LEU A 197 -5.42 6.12 9.94
N LEU A 198 -4.12 6.42 10.04
CA LEU A 198 -3.20 5.70 10.94
C LEU A 198 -3.55 5.92 12.42
N GLU A 199 -3.97 7.14 12.79
CA GLU A 199 -4.50 7.43 14.13
C GLU A 199 -5.77 6.67 14.45
N GLU A 200 -6.65 6.45 13.47
CA GLU A 200 -7.83 5.59 13.65
C GLU A 200 -7.36 4.15 13.90
N LEU A 201 -6.53 3.58 13.02
CA LEU A 201 -6.09 2.19 13.08
C LEU A 201 -5.30 1.82 14.35
N GLY A 202 -4.36 2.68 14.75
CA GLY A 202 -3.47 2.41 15.89
C GLY A 202 -3.92 3.04 17.21
N GLY A 203 -4.95 3.90 17.17
CA GLY A 203 -5.24 4.87 18.22
C GLY A 203 -4.31 6.09 18.17
N ALA A 204 -4.76 7.21 18.76
CA ALA A 204 -4.14 8.53 18.60
C ALA A 204 -2.61 8.55 18.84
N ARG A 205 -2.11 7.93 19.92
CA ARG A 205 -0.67 7.95 20.25
C ARG A 205 0.15 7.07 19.30
N ARG A 206 -0.28 5.82 19.07
CA ARG A 206 0.49 4.88 18.24
C ARG A 206 0.43 5.27 16.77
N GLY A 207 -0.72 5.71 16.27
CA GLY A 207 -0.86 6.19 14.89
C GLY A 207 0.09 7.35 14.58
N ARG A 208 0.21 8.32 15.49
CA ARG A 208 1.20 9.42 15.36
C ARG A 208 2.64 8.92 15.34
N LEU A 209 2.99 7.99 16.23
CA LEU A 209 4.34 7.39 16.26
C LEU A 209 4.65 6.60 14.99
N LEU A 210 3.65 5.91 14.43
CA LEU A 210 3.78 5.14 13.20
C LEU A 210 3.74 6.00 11.93
N PHE A 211 3.38 7.28 12.04
CA PHE A 211 3.21 8.13 10.86
C PHE A 211 4.52 8.37 10.12
N LEU A 212 5.59 8.76 10.82
CA LEU A 212 6.92 8.94 10.22
C LEU A 212 7.48 7.66 9.58
N PRO A 213 7.53 6.49 10.26
CA PRO A 213 8.02 5.28 9.61
C PRO A 213 7.14 4.86 8.43
N PHE A 214 5.83 5.08 8.49
CA PHE A 214 4.95 4.82 7.35
C PHE A 214 5.30 5.72 6.14
N ILE A 215 5.55 7.01 6.35
CA ILE A 215 6.03 7.92 5.29
C ILE A 215 7.33 7.38 4.66
N ILE A 216 8.32 7.04 5.50
CA ILE A 216 9.62 6.54 5.03
C ILE A 216 9.45 5.26 4.20
N ILE A 217 8.67 4.30 4.70
CA ILE A 217 8.43 3.02 4.02
C ILE A 217 7.77 3.23 2.65
N VAL A 218 6.76 4.08 2.56
CA VAL A 218 6.05 4.30 1.28
C VAL A 218 6.92 5.05 0.28
N LEU A 219 7.67 6.07 0.70
CA LEU A 219 8.60 6.78 -0.19
C LEU A 219 9.72 5.86 -0.67
N ALA A 220 10.26 5.01 0.21
CA ALA A 220 11.26 4.00 -0.16
C ALA A 220 10.67 2.97 -1.14
N ALA A 221 9.46 2.46 -0.88
CA ALA A 221 8.78 1.53 -1.78
C ALA A 221 8.59 2.16 -3.17
N LYS A 222 8.19 3.44 -3.21
CA LYS A 222 8.04 4.20 -4.46
C LYS A 222 9.36 4.33 -5.23
N VAL A 223 10.51 4.49 -4.54
CA VAL A 223 11.84 4.48 -5.17
C VAL A 223 12.22 3.12 -5.76
N VAL A 224 11.65 2.02 -5.25
CA VAL A 224 11.93 0.67 -5.75
C VAL A 224 11.03 0.29 -6.93
N ILE A 225 9.81 0.82 -7.04
CA ILE A 225 8.85 0.48 -8.11
C ILE A 225 9.16 1.15 -9.45
N VAL A 226 9.16 0.38 -10.54
CA VAL A 226 9.46 0.87 -11.91
C VAL A 226 8.56 2.05 -12.32
N GLY A 227 9.12 2.99 -13.10
CA GLY A 227 8.38 4.14 -13.61
C GLY A 227 7.98 5.20 -12.56
N LYS A 228 8.26 4.98 -11.28
CA LYS A 228 7.98 5.93 -10.20
C LYS A 228 9.19 6.80 -9.89
N THR A 229 8.92 8.08 -9.66
CA THR A 229 9.89 9.08 -9.23
C THR A 229 9.41 9.79 -7.98
N LEU A 230 10.36 10.27 -7.16
CA LEU A 230 10.10 11.17 -6.04
C LEU A 230 10.20 12.62 -6.54
N SER A 231 9.28 13.45 -6.08
CA SER A 231 9.35 14.89 -6.28
C SER A 231 9.67 15.61 -4.98
N ALA A 232 10.33 16.77 -5.09
CA ALA A 232 10.59 17.63 -3.92
C ALA A 232 9.28 18.03 -3.22
N ALA A 233 8.20 18.25 -3.99
CA ALA A 233 6.88 18.58 -3.44
C ALA A 233 6.28 17.44 -2.60
N GLU A 234 6.50 16.19 -2.97
CA GLU A 234 6.00 15.04 -2.20
C GLU A 234 6.72 14.90 -0.86
N ILE A 235 8.05 15.06 -0.85
CA ILE A 235 8.86 15.00 0.37
C ILE A 235 8.52 16.19 1.28
N ALA A 236 8.50 17.40 0.73
CA ALA A 236 8.15 18.61 1.48
C ALA A 236 6.71 18.56 1.99
N GLY A 237 5.77 18.03 1.20
CA GLY A 237 4.38 17.84 1.61
C GLY A 237 4.22 16.81 2.72
N ALA A 238 4.97 15.70 2.66
CA ALA A 238 5.00 14.71 3.73
C ALA A 238 5.57 15.29 5.04
N ALA A 239 6.68 16.02 4.95
CA ALA A 239 7.29 16.70 6.10
C ALA A 239 6.36 17.78 6.69
N GLY A 240 5.73 18.58 5.82
CA GLY A 240 4.76 19.59 6.19
C GLY A 240 3.53 18.99 6.87
N ALA A 241 2.99 17.89 6.33
CA ALA A 241 1.89 17.15 6.96
C ALA A 241 2.27 16.60 8.34
N LEU A 242 3.47 16.03 8.48
CA LEU A 242 3.96 15.54 9.76
C LEU A 242 4.06 16.67 10.79
N ALA A 243 4.74 17.77 10.45
CA ALA A 243 4.90 18.94 11.32
C ALA A 243 3.54 19.57 11.69
N PHE A 244 2.66 19.76 10.70
CA PHE A 244 1.33 20.32 10.91
C PHE A 244 0.47 19.43 11.79
N SER A 245 0.49 18.10 11.56
CA SER A 245 -0.26 17.15 12.40
C SER A 245 0.23 17.14 13.85
N ALA A 246 1.54 17.26 14.07
CA ALA A 246 2.14 17.34 15.40
C ALA A 246 1.77 18.64 16.11
N ALA A 247 1.89 19.80 15.43
CA ALA A 247 1.49 21.09 15.98
C ALA A 247 -0.01 21.11 16.34
N LEU A 248 -0.86 20.62 15.44
CA LEU A 248 -2.31 20.57 15.66
C LEU A 248 -2.69 19.61 16.81
N ALA A 249 -1.90 18.54 17.02
CA ALA A 249 -2.08 17.63 18.15
C ALA A 249 -1.73 18.24 19.52
N VAL A 250 -0.91 19.30 19.54
CA VAL A 250 -0.55 20.05 20.76
C VAL A 250 -1.60 21.14 21.06
N ILE A 251 -2.07 21.84 20.02
CA ILE A 251 -2.84 23.08 20.17
C ILE A 251 -4.35 22.82 20.17
N ALA A 252 -4.81 21.76 19.51
CA ALA A 252 -6.24 21.52 19.26
C ALA A 252 -6.72 20.15 19.73
N GLY A 253 -7.96 20.11 20.23
CA GLY A 253 -8.65 18.86 20.54
C GLY A 253 -9.00 18.05 19.29
N GLU A 254 -9.28 16.75 19.46
CA GLU A 254 -9.52 15.82 18.35
C GLU A 254 -10.61 16.30 17.37
N ARG A 255 -11.72 16.85 17.86
CA ARG A 255 -12.81 17.35 16.99
C ARG A 255 -12.35 18.47 16.06
N ILE A 256 -11.55 19.41 16.58
CA ILE A 256 -11.03 20.52 15.78
C ILE A 256 -10.02 19.99 14.76
N ARG A 257 -9.14 19.07 15.17
CA ARG A 257 -8.18 18.41 14.29
C ARG A 257 -8.84 17.76 13.08
N VAL A 258 -9.86 16.93 13.33
CA VAL A 258 -10.60 16.25 12.27
C VAL A 258 -11.28 17.25 11.34
N ARG A 259 -11.91 18.31 11.86
CA ARG A 259 -12.56 19.34 11.03
C ARG A 259 -11.56 20.10 10.15
N VAL A 260 -10.40 20.47 10.69
CA VAL A 260 -9.33 21.14 9.93
C VAL A 260 -8.82 20.23 8.81
N VAL A 261 -8.51 18.96 9.11
CA VAL A 261 -8.09 17.99 8.09
C VAL A 261 -9.19 17.77 7.04
N THR A 262 -10.45 17.69 7.46
CA THR A 262 -11.61 17.56 6.56
C THR A 262 -11.71 18.74 5.60
N LEU A 263 -11.56 19.97 6.09
CA LEU A 263 -11.62 21.18 5.26
C LEU A 263 -10.46 21.23 4.26
N ILE A 264 -9.23 20.96 4.72
CA ILE A 264 -8.03 20.89 3.87
C ILE A 264 -8.22 19.82 2.78
N PHE A 265 -8.70 18.65 3.16
CA PHE A 265 -8.90 17.54 2.23
C PHE A 265 -10.05 17.79 1.25
N ALA A 266 -11.16 18.38 1.69
CA ALA A 266 -12.25 18.80 0.81
C ALA A 266 -11.76 19.79 -0.25
N ALA A 267 -10.98 20.81 0.17
CA ALA A 267 -10.36 21.75 -0.74
C ALA A 267 -9.39 21.05 -1.71
N CYS A 268 -8.63 20.05 -1.25
CA CYS A 268 -7.78 19.23 -2.10
C CYS A 268 -8.58 18.45 -3.16
N VAL A 269 -9.68 17.80 -2.78
CA VAL A 269 -10.52 17.05 -3.74
C VAL A 269 -11.11 18.00 -4.79
N VAL A 270 -11.63 19.16 -4.39
CA VAL A 270 -12.14 20.16 -5.34
C VAL A 270 -11.02 20.67 -6.25
N ALA A 271 -9.84 20.95 -5.70
CA ALA A 271 -8.70 21.41 -6.48
C ALA A 271 -8.22 20.34 -7.49
N GLU A 272 -8.20 19.06 -7.14
CA GLU A 272 -7.84 17.94 -8.04
C GLU A 272 -8.72 17.89 -9.29
N ARG A 273 -10.02 18.16 -9.08
CA ARG A 273 -11.06 18.14 -10.12
C ARG A 273 -10.92 19.35 -11.04
N LEU A 274 -10.65 20.53 -10.46
CA LEU A 274 -10.66 21.78 -11.20
C LEU A 274 -9.29 22.19 -11.74
N ALA A 275 -8.19 21.56 -11.31
CA ALA A 275 -6.87 21.76 -11.88
C ALA A 275 -6.84 21.42 -13.38
N PRO A 276 -6.18 22.23 -14.24
CA PRO A 276 -5.27 23.33 -13.91
C PRO A 276 -5.92 24.72 -13.75
N PHE A 277 -7.23 24.79 -13.50
CA PHE A 277 -8.01 26.05 -13.35
C PHE A 277 -8.02 26.94 -14.61
N GLN A 278 -7.86 26.32 -15.78
CA GLN A 278 -7.89 26.99 -17.08
C GLN A 278 -9.23 26.75 -17.77
N PHE A 279 -10.21 27.58 -17.43
CA PHE A 279 -11.56 27.46 -17.97
C PHE A 279 -11.67 28.10 -19.36
N THR A 280 -12.42 27.44 -20.23
CA THR A 280 -12.75 27.93 -21.57
C THR A 280 -14.13 28.59 -21.57
N MET A 281 -14.37 29.48 -22.53
CA MET A 281 -15.67 30.16 -22.64
C MET A 281 -16.80 29.25 -23.15
N TYR A 282 -16.45 28.18 -23.87
CA TYR A 282 -17.42 27.26 -24.47
C TYR A 282 -17.43 25.94 -23.70
N GLY A 283 -18.58 25.61 -23.12
CA GLY A 283 -18.79 24.33 -22.46
C GLY A 283 -18.89 23.19 -23.46
N ARG A 284 -18.30 22.05 -23.11
CA ARG A 284 -18.51 20.78 -23.79
C ARG A 284 -19.72 20.05 -23.22
N GLU A 285 -20.22 19.07 -23.96
CA GLU A 285 -21.39 18.29 -23.54
C GLU A 285 -21.12 17.52 -22.23
N PHE A 286 -22.12 17.48 -21.37
CA PHE A 286 -22.08 16.69 -20.14
C PHE A 286 -22.55 15.26 -20.41
N VAL A 287 -21.71 14.28 -20.11
CA VAL A 287 -22.00 12.87 -20.39
C VAL A 287 -22.76 12.24 -19.22
N TRP A 288 -24.01 11.86 -19.48
CA TRP A 288 -24.88 11.21 -18.50
C TRP A 288 -24.65 9.69 -18.38
N VAL A 289 -23.93 9.10 -19.33
CA VAL A 289 -23.60 7.67 -19.29
C VAL A 289 -22.48 7.44 -18.27
N PRO A 290 -22.72 6.67 -17.19
CA PRO A 290 -21.69 6.41 -16.19
C PRO A 290 -20.52 5.63 -16.76
N PHE A 291 -19.31 5.92 -16.28
CA PHE A 291 -18.07 5.26 -16.65
C PHE A 291 -17.75 5.33 -18.15
N HIS A 292 -18.32 6.28 -18.90
CA HIS A 292 -18.09 6.40 -20.33
C HIS A 292 -16.60 6.50 -20.66
N SER A 293 -15.86 7.34 -19.94
CA SER A 293 -14.41 7.50 -20.12
C SER A 293 -13.61 6.21 -19.82
N PHE A 294 -14.13 5.34 -18.96
CA PHE A 294 -13.50 4.05 -18.61
C PHE A 294 -13.68 2.99 -19.70
N LEU A 295 -14.73 3.10 -20.52
CA LEU A 295 -14.99 2.14 -21.61
C LEU A 295 -14.01 2.29 -22.78
N TYR A 296 -13.49 3.50 -22.99
CA TYR A 296 -12.62 3.82 -24.14
C TYR A 296 -11.17 4.16 -23.75
N GLY A 297 -10.89 4.32 -22.45
CA GLY A 297 -9.55 4.60 -21.94
C GLY A 297 -8.64 3.36 -21.85
N SER A 298 -7.36 3.58 -21.55
CA SER A 298 -6.45 2.47 -21.28
C SER A 298 -6.77 1.83 -19.93
N LEU A 299 -6.78 0.49 -19.88
CA LEU A 299 -7.09 -0.25 -18.65
C LEU A 299 -6.19 0.17 -17.48
N GLU A 300 -4.91 0.40 -17.74
CA GLU A 300 -3.94 0.85 -16.74
C GLU A 300 -4.31 2.21 -16.12
N LEU A 301 -4.55 3.23 -16.96
CA LEU A 301 -4.92 4.57 -16.46
C LEU A 301 -6.28 4.54 -15.76
N ASN A 302 -7.20 3.72 -16.26
CA ASN A 302 -8.51 3.51 -15.66
C ASN A 302 -8.42 2.88 -14.26
N VAL A 303 -7.59 1.84 -14.07
CA VAL A 303 -7.39 1.23 -12.75
C VAL A 303 -6.78 2.25 -11.78
N ILE A 304 -5.74 2.98 -12.19
CA ILE A 304 -5.10 4.01 -11.35
C ILE A 304 -6.12 5.11 -10.98
N SER A 305 -6.86 5.63 -11.97
CA SER A 305 -7.85 6.68 -11.77
C SER A 305 -8.99 6.22 -10.87
N PHE A 306 -9.48 4.98 -11.04
CA PHE A 306 -10.51 4.39 -10.19
C PHE A 306 -10.04 4.30 -8.74
N LEU A 307 -8.84 3.77 -8.49
CA LEU A 307 -8.29 3.62 -7.14
C LEU A 307 -8.07 4.98 -6.47
N GLU A 308 -7.54 5.96 -7.20
CA GLU A 308 -7.34 7.32 -6.71
C GLU A 308 -8.66 7.99 -6.35
N LYS A 309 -9.63 7.99 -7.27
CA LYS A 309 -10.97 8.57 -7.03
C LYS A 309 -11.71 7.86 -5.89
N ALA A 310 -11.66 6.53 -5.83
CA ALA A 310 -12.25 5.76 -4.76
C ALA A 310 -11.66 6.11 -3.39
N PHE A 311 -10.33 6.30 -3.32
CA PHE A 311 -9.68 6.80 -2.12
C PHE A 311 -10.13 8.23 -1.78
N LEU A 312 -10.03 9.18 -2.73
CA LEU A 312 -10.34 10.59 -2.49
C LEU A 312 -11.79 10.77 -1.99
N TYR A 313 -12.76 10.14 -2.66
CA TYR A 313 -14.17 10.28 -2.31
C TYR A 313 -14.50 9.53 -1.04
N GLY A 314 -14.00 8.30 -0.88
CA GLY A 314 -14.22 7.50 0.33
C GLY A 314 -13.59 8.13 1.58
N ALA A 315 -12.39 8.68 1.47
CA ALA A 315 -11.71 9.34 2.56
C ALA A 315 -12.40 10.66 2.96
N LEU A 316 -12.93 11.42 1.99
CA LEU A 316 -13.69 12.63 2.28
C LEU A 316 -15.03 12.31 2.97
N ILE A 317 -15.76 11.30 2.50
CA ILE A 317 -16.99 10.81 3.16
C ILE A 317 -16.66 10.37 4.59
N TRP A 318 -15.59 9.61 4.78
CA TRP A 318 -15.16 9.13 6.09
C TRP A 318 -14.76 10.29 7.03
N LEU A 319 -14.01 11.28 6.55
CA LEU A 319 -13.60 12.46 7.31
C LEU A 319 -14.81 13.31 7.73
N LEU A 320 -15.75 13.56 6.81
CA LEU A 320 -17.00 14.28 7.12
C LEU A 320 -17.82 13.53 8.17
N HIS A 321 -17.92 12.21 8.05
CA HIS A 321 -18.62 11.40 9.04
C HIS A 321 -17.93 11.47 10.41
N ARG A 322 -16.60 11.37 10.44
CA ARG A 322 -15.79 11.49 11.67
C ARG A 322 -15.87 12.90 12.28
N SER A 323 -16.11 13.93 11.48
CA SER A 323 -16.31 15.30 11.95
C SER A 323 -17.63 15.53 12.70
N GLY A 324 -18.54 14.55 12.65
CA GLY A 324 -19.82 14.52 13.36
C GLY A 324 -21.07 14.45 12.47
N LEU A 325 -20.92 14.44 11.14
CA LEU A 325 -22.07 14.37 10.24
C LEU A 325 -22.62 12.94 10.12
N PRO A 326 -23.94 12.74 9.99
CA PRO A 326 -24.51 11.45 9.63
C PRO A 326 -23.94 10.93 8.31
N LEU A 327 -23.71 9.62 8.18
CA LEU A 327 -23.10 9.03 6.97
C LEU A 327 -23.87 9.41 5.70
N ALA A 328 -25.21 9.36 5.74
CA ALA A 328 -26.05 9.77 4.60
C ALA A 328 -25.83 11.24 4.19
N ALA A 329 -25.68 12.14 5.17
CA ALA A 329 -25.39 13.55 4.90
C ALA A 329 -23.98 13.74 4.33
N SER A 330 -22.98 13.00 4.84
CA SER A 330 -21.62 13.00 4.29
C SER A 330 -21.59 12.53 2.83
N VAL A 331 -22.30 11.44 2.53
CA VAL A 331 -22.43 10.90 1.16
C VAL A 331 -23.13 11.91 0.25
N GLY A 332 -24.27 12.47 0.68
CA GLY A 332 -25.02 13.45 -0.08
C GLY A 332 -24.21 14.71 -0.38
N LEU A 333 -23.47 15.23 0.61
CA LEU A 333 -22.60 16.40 0.43
C LEU A 333 -21.49 16.13 -0.60
N VAL A 334 -20.81 14.98 -0.51
CA VAL A 334 -19.74 14.62 -1.44
C VAL A 334 -20.28 14.36 -2.85
N ALA A 335 -21.38 13.63 -2.99
CA ALA A 335 -22.02 13.38 -4.29
C ALA A 335 -22.48 14.69 -4.95
N THR A 336 -23.04 15.61 -4.17
CA THR A 336 -23.46 16.94 -4.66
C THR A 336 -22.26 17.78 -5.09
N MET A 337 -21.21 17.84 -4.27
CA MET A 337 -19.95 18.52 -4.60
C MET A 337 -19.32 17.96 -5.88
N LEU A 338 -19.32 16.63 -6.05
CA LEU A 338 -18.80 15.97 -7.24
C LEU A 338 -19.68 16.22 -8.47
N GLY A 339 -21.00 16.28 -8.31
CA GLY A 339 -21.91 16.70 -9.37
C GLY A 339 -21.59 18.11 -9.88
N PHE A 340 -21.44 19.08 -8.96
CA PHE A 340 -21.08 20.45 -9.33
C PHE A 340 -19.70 20.57 -9.96
N THR A 341 -18.68 19.88 -9.43
CA THR A 341 -17.33 19.91 -10.01
C THR A 341 -17.28 19.20 -11.37
N SER A 342 -18.04 18.12 -11.57
CA SER A 342 -18.15 17.46 -12.88
C SER A 342 -18.89 18.32 -13.90
N TRP A 343 -19.88 19.09 -13.46
CA TRP A 343 -20.50 20.11 -14.31
C TRP A 343 -19.52 21.23 -14.66
N ALA A 344 -18.72 21.71 -13.69
CA ALA A 344 -17.68 22.71 -13.96
C ALA A 344 -16.59 22.21 -14.91
N GLU A 345 -16.29 20.91 -14.93
CA GLU A 345 -15.35 20.31 -15.88
C GLU A 345 -15.80 20.42 -17.35
N THR A 346 -17.09 20.70 -17.63
CA THR A 346 -17.54 20.97 -19.01
C THR A 346 -16.78 22.13 -19.65
N TYR A 347 -16.30 23.06 -18.81
CA TYR A 347 -15.54 24.24 -19.23
C TYR A 347 -14.01 24.01 -19.17
N LEU A 348 -13.53 22.87 -18.67
CA LEU A 348 -12.09 22.57 -18.57
C LEU A 348 -11.60 21.74 -19.76
N PRO A 349 -10.53 22.14 -20.46
CA PRO A 349 -9.96 21.39 -21.57
C PRO A 349 -9.32 20.08 -21.08
N GLY A 350 -9.37 19.02 -21.90
CA GLY A 350 -8.79 17.71 -21.57
C GLY A 350 -9.47 16.90 -20.45
N ARG A 351 -10.50 17.45 -19.78
CA ARG A 351 -11.32 16.71 -18.80
C ARG A 351 -12.58 16.11 -19.44
N SER A 352 -13.05 14.99 -18.89
CA SER A 352 -14.33 14.38 -19.22
C SER A 352 -15.37 14.73 -18.16
N ALA A 353 -16.32 15.59 -18.53
CA ALA A 353 -17.44 15.96 -17.68
C ALA A 353 -18.50 14.85 -17.72
N GLU A 354 -18.53 14.00 -16.71
CA GLU A 354 -19.44 12.86 -16.64
C GLU A 354 -20.05 12.66 -15.24
N ILE A 355 -21.23 12.04 -15.17
CA ILE A 355 -21.94 11.77 -13.92
C ILE A 355 -21.24 10.75 -12.99
N THR A 356 -20.23 10.06 -13.53
CA THR A 356 -19.50 8.95 -12.89
C THR A 356 -19.06 9.28 -11.47
N ASP A 357 -18.49 10.46 -11.23
CA ASP A 357 -17.89 10.79 -9.94
C ASP A 357 -18.94 10.93 -8.83
N ALA A 358 -20.11 11.51 -9.15
CA ALA A 358 -21.23 11.58 -8.21
C ALA A 358 -21.80 10.18 -7.90
N LEU A 359 -21.95 9.32 -8.92
CA LEU A 359 -22.40 7.95 -8.73
C LEU A 359 -21.38 7.10 -7.94
N MET A 360 -20.08 7.27 -8.20
CA MET A 360 -19.02 6.64 -7.41
C MET A 360 -19.14 7.01 -5.93
N ALA A 361 -19.38 8.28 -5.59
CA ALA A 361 -19.57 8.67 -4.20
C ALA A 361 -20.79 8.01 -3.54
N LEU A 362 -21.90 7.86 -4.25
CA LEU A 362 -23.08 7.13 -3.75
C LEU A 362 -22.77 5.64 -3.52
N LEU A 363 -22.12 4.99 -4.49
CA LEU A 363 -21.72 3.57 -4.39
C LEU A 363 -20.72 3.35 -3.25
N ILE A 364 -19.70 4.20 -3.13
CA ILE A 364 -18.74 4.16 -2.03
C ILE A 364 -19.46 4.36 -0.70
N GLY A 365 -20.39 5.32 -0.62
CA GLY A 365 -21.22 5.54 0.57
C GLY A 365 -21.99 4.30 1.01
N ALA A 366 -22.61 3.59 0.05
CA ALA A 366 -23.31 2.34 0.30
C ALA A 366 -22.35 1.24 0.79
N ILE A 367 -21.17 1.09 0.16
CA ILE A 367 -20.13 0.14 0.59
C ILE A 367 -19.70 0.45 2.02
N LEU A 368 -19.42 1.72 2.35
CA LEU A 368 -19.03 2.12 3.69
C LEU A 368 -20.12 1.81 4.74
N ALA A 369 -21.40 1.95 4.39
CA ALA A 369 -22.50 1.60 5.27
C ALA A 369 -22.54 0.09 5.58
N VAL A 370 -22.33 -0.76 4.57
CA VAL A 370 -22.27 -2.22 4.71
C VAL A 370 -21.03 -2.66 5.48
N VAL A 371 -19.87 -2.06 5.19
CA VAL A 371 -18.60 -2.40 5.83
C VAL A 371 -18.60 -2.02 7.32
N LYS A 372 -19.32 -0.96 7.70
CA LYS A 372 -19.46 -0.48 9.08
C LYS A 372 -20.39 -1.35 9.93
N THR A 373 -21.35 -2.06 9.33
CA THR A 373 -22.27 -2.91 10.10
C THR A 373 -21.51 -4.13 10.63
N PRO A 374 -21.49 -4.39 11.96
CA PRO A 374 -21.00 -5.67 12.47
C PRO A 374 -21.85 -6.76 11.81
N SER A 375 -21.20 -7.79 11.25
CA SER A 375 -21.91 -8.96 10.71
C SER A 375 -22.91 -9.44 11.77
N ALA A 376 -24.18 -9.54 11.38
CA ALA A 376 -25.27 -9.95 12.24
C ALA A 376 -25.03 -11.35 12.85
N ASP A 377 -24.13 -12.15 12.28
CA ASP A 377 -23.76 -13.48 12.76
C ASP A 377 -22.95 -13.44 14.07
N ALA A 378 -22.25 -12.34 14.36
CA ALA A 378 -21.50 -12.20 15.61
C ALA A 378 -22.41 -11.95 16.84
N ARG A 379 -23.64 -11.46 16.64
CA ARG A 379 -24.61 -11.22 17.73
C ARG A 379 -25.44 -12.46 18.06
N LYS A 380 -25.67 -13.37 17.10
CA LYS A 380 -26.43 -14.61 17.36
C LYS A 380 -25.61 -15.62 18.19
N GLY A 381 -24.31 -15.76 17.91
CA GLY A 381 -23.43 -16.66 18.66
C GLY A 381 -23.13 -16.27 20.12
N THR A 382 -23.40 -15.03 20.52
CA THR A 382 -23.26 -14.57 21.93
C THR A 382 -24.58 -14.55 22.69
N ALA A 383 -25.72 -14.55 22.00
CA ALA A 383 -27.04 -14.66 22.61
C ALA A 383 -27.39 -16.12 22.95
N GLU A 384 -27.04 -17.08 22.08
CA GLU A 384 -27.30 -18.50 22.34
C GLU A 384 -26.43 -19.08 23.47
N VAL A 385 -25.19 -18.61 23.64
CA VAL A 385 -24.32 -19.03 24.75
C VAL A 385 -24.76 -18.47 26.10
N LYS A 386 -25.54 -17.38 26.13
CA LYS A 386 -26.10 -16.79 27.36
C LYS A 386 -27.49 -17.29 27.73
N GLN A 387 -28.15 -18.03 26.85
CA GLN A 387 -29.46 -18.64 27.13
C GLN A 387 -29.39 -20.16 27.40
N GLY A 388 -28.20 -20.75 27.34
CA GLY A 388 -27.96 -22.18 27.57
C GLY A 388 -27.11 -22.52 28.79
N VAL A 389 -26.97 -21.62 29.78
CA VAL A 389 -26.30 -21.89 31.06
C VAL A 389 -27.24 -21.60 32.22
#